data_AF-A0A9E5GTU2-F1
#
_entry.id   AF-A0A9E5GTU2-F1
#
_cell.length_a   1.000
_cell.length_b   1.000
_cell.length_c   1.000
_cell.angle_alpha   90.00
_cell.angle_beta   90.00
_cell.angle_gamma   90.00
#
_symmetry.space_group_name_H-M   'P 1'
#
loop_
_entity.id
_entity.type
_entity.pdbx_description
1 polymer ?
#
loop_
_entity_poly.entity_id
_entity_poly.type
_entity_poly.pdbx_seq_one_letter_code
_entity_poly.pdbx_strand_id
1 'polypeptide(L)'
;MRYDAIKLIKKIFKYNLNVFDIDESSLLDKNFEIDKVLSVQKEFEENNLDQQYVTIKAIEEKLITFGLHIKAKTLSVDEIQKIDALYMTISNEVSSAKYIKDVRLNVQNLQDSENSFMIDRYADFRKVLVNLYKRISRVIDGQNDAGIFTEIVQIVKEIKDMDKQFLSSLSK
;
A
#
# COMPACT_ATOMS: atom_id res chain seq x y z
N MET A 1 3.79 -6.81 18.85
CA MET A 1 2.54 -6.28 18.26
C MET A 1 2.77 -5.03 17.39
N ARG A 2 3.19 -3.87 17.92
CA ARG A 2 3.45 -2.67 17.08
C ARG A 2 4.45 -2.94 15.94
N TYR A 3 5.58 -3.56 16.25
CA TYR A 3 6.61 -3.93 15.26
C TYR A 3 6.09 -4.90 14.20
N ASP A 4 5.27 -5.87 14.60
CA ASP A 4 4.70 -6.87 13.71
C ASP A 4 3.61 -6.27 12.81
N ALA A 5 2.83 -5.32 13.32
CA ALA A 5 1.89 -4.53 12.53
C ALA A 5 2.61 -3.66 11.49
N ILE A 6 3.72 -3.02 11.85
CA ILE A 6 4.57 -2.27 10.90
C ILE A 6 5.13 -3.22 9.82
N LYS A 7 5.60 -4.41 10.20
CA LYS A 7 6.04 -5.43 9.24
C LYS A 7 4.92 -5.86 8.29
N LEU A 8 3.69 -6.02 8.79
CA LEU A 8 2.53 -6.36 7.97
C LEU A 8 2.24 -5.25 6.96
N ILE A 9 2.20 -3.99 7.41
CA ILE A 9 1.99 -2.82 6.53
C ILE A 9 3.05 -2.79 5.42
N LYS A 10 4.33 -2.96 5.76
CA LYS A 10 5.41 -3.01 4.75
C LYS A 10 5.23 -4.15 3.75
N LYS A 11 4.77 -5.33 4.18
CA LYS A 11 4.46 -6.45 3.28
C LYS A 11 3.27 -6.17 2.37
N ILE A 12 2.24 -5.49 2.87
CA ILE A 12 1.08 -5.06 2.08
C ILE A 12 1.52 -4.05 1.02
N PHE A 13 2.37 -3.09 1.39
CA PHE A 13 2.89 -2.10 0.46
C PHE A 13 3.70 -2.75 -0.65
N LYS A 14 4.60 -3.68 -0.28
CA LYS A 14 5.32 -4.52 -1.23
C LYS A 14 4.39 -5.25 -2.19
N TYR A 15 3.39 -5.93 -1.64
CA TYR A 15 2.43 -6.68 -2.44
C TYR A 15 1.70 -5.78 -3.44
N ASN A 16 1.20 -4.62 -2.98
CA ASN A 16 0.52 -3.68 -3.85
C ASN A 16 1.45 -3.19 -4.96
N LEU A 17 2.68 -2.80 -4.65
CA LEU A 17 3.67 -2.37 -5.64
C LEU A 17 3.98 -3.46 -6.68
N ASN A 18 4.11 -4.71 -6.24
CA ASN A 18 4.36 -5.84 -7.14
C ASN A 18 3.19 -6.09 -8.10
N VAL A 19 1.94 -5.87 -7.67
CA VAL A 19 0.77 -5.96 -8.57
C VAL A 19 0.82 -4.92 -9.70
N PHE A 20 1.51 -3.80 -9.51
CA PHE A 20 1.72 -2.75 -10.51
C PHE A 20 3.12 -2.79 -11.16
N ASP A 21 3.79 -3.94 -11.11
CA ASP A 21 5.15 -4.18 -11.62
C ASP A 21 6.17 -3.13 -11.16
N ILE A 22 6.07 -2.69 -9.91
CA ILE A 22 7.04 -1.78 -9.30
C ILE A 22 7.90 -2.57 -8.32
N ASP A 23 9.20 -2.65 -8.60
CA ASP A 23 10.15 -3.27 -7.68
C ASP A 23 10.42 -2.35 -6.48
N GLU A 24 9.99 -2.75 -5.27
CA GLU A 24 10.20 -1.99 -4.04
C GLU A 24 11.68 -1.64 -3.74
N SER A 25 12.63 -2.46 -4.22
CA SER A 25 14.05 -2.25 -3.95
C SER A 25 14.55 -0.96 -4.58
N SER A 26 13.93 -0.56 -5.68
CA SER A 26 14.20 0.70 -6.36
C SER A 26 13.70 1.92 -5.57
N LEU A 27 12.68 1.77 -4.71
CA LEU A 27 12.13 2.85 -3.88
C LEU A 27 13.04 3.23 -2.71
N LEU A 28 13.93 2.31 -2.31
CA LEU A 28 14.86 2.48 -1.19
C LEU A 28 16.24 3.03 -1.63
N ASP A 29 16.46 3.21 -2.94
CA ASP A 29 17.71 3.78 -3.46
C ASP A 29 17.82 5.28 -3.10
N LYS A 30 18.99 5.70 -2.62
CA LYS A 30 19.28 7.11 -2.33
C LYS A 30 19.37 7.96 -3.61
N ASN A 31 19.68 7.34 -4.75
CA ASN A 31 19.72 7.96 -6.08
C ASN A 31 18.42 7.72 -6.87
N PHE A 32 17.30 7.62 -6.16
CA PHE A 32 15.98 7.37 -6.73
C PHE A 32 15.60 8.34 -7.85
N GLU A 33 15.40 7.80 -9.05
CA GLU A 33 14.81 8.50 -10.19
C GLU A 33 13.52 7.77 -10.59
N ILE A 34 12.37 8.46 -10.50
CA ILE A 34 11.05 7.88 -10.77
C ILE A 34 11.01 7.25 -12.16
N ASP A 35 11.55 7.94 -13.16
CA ASP A 35 11.53 7.48 -14.54
C ASP A 35 12.32 6.16 -14.71
N LYS A 36 13.41 5.99 -13.95
CA LYS A 36 14.21 4.76 -13.93
C LYS A 36 13.44 3.60 -13.27
N VAL A 37 12.76 3.86 -12.15
CA VAL A 37 11.92 2.86 -11.46
C VAL A 37 10.78 2.37 -12.37
N LEU A 38 10.17 3.28 -13.12
CA LEU A 38 9.02 2.97 -13.98
C LEU A 38 9.42 2.33 -15.29
N SER A 39 10.64 2.59 -15.77
CA SER A 39 11.22 1.97 -16.98
C SER A 39 11.50 0.48 -16.82
N VAL A 40 11.59 -0.01 -15.58
CA VAL A 40 11.75 -1.44 -15.28
C VAL A 40 10.37 -2.00 -14.96
N GLN A 41 9.78 -2.72 -15.92
CA GLN A 41 8.67 -3.61 -15.62
C GLN A 41 9.25 -4.93 -15.17
N LYS A 42 8.98 -5.30 -13.92
CA LYS A 42 9.31 -6.62 -13.41
C LYS A 42 8.01 -7.39 -13.34
N GLU A 43 7.80 -8.25 -14.32
CA GLU A 43 6.64 -9.12 -14.34
C GLU A 43 6.71 -10.06 -13.13
N PHE A 44 5.74 -9.93 -12.21
CA PHE A 44 5.63 -10.82 -11.08
C PHE A 44 4.69 -11.98 -11.43
N GLU A 45 5.23 -13.20 -11.40
CA GLU A 45 4.42 -14.40 -11.62
C GLU A 45 3.18 -14.42 -10.70
N GLU A 46 2.02 -14.74 -11.28
CA GLU A 46 0.74 -14.73 -10.56
C GLU A 46 0.76 -15.60 -9.29
N ASN A 47 1.39 -16.77 -9.39
CA ASN A 47 1.59 -17.69 -8.26
C ASN A 47 2.37 -17.05 -7.09
N ASN A 48 3.33 -16.18 -7.40
CA ASN A 48 4.11 -15.46 -6.40
C ASN A 48 3.23 -14.41 -5.70
N LEU A 49 2.43 -13.66 -6.45
CA LEU A 49 1.49 -12.68 -5.89
C LEU A 49 0.44 -13.35 -4.99
N ASP A 50 -0.09 -14.49 -5.39
CA ASP A 50 -1.04 -15.24 -4.57
C ASP A 50 -0.41 -15.74 -3.26
N GLN A 51 0.82 -16.25 -3.32
CA GLN A 51 1.58 -16.61 -2.11
C GLN A 51 1.87 -15.41 -1.20
N GLN A 52 2.18 -14.24 -1.76
CA GLN A 52 2.37 -13.02 -0.99
C GLN A 52 1.07 -12.64 -0.26
N TYR A 53 -0.08 -12.69 -0.94
CA TYR A 53 -1.37 -12.39 -0.32
C TYR A 53 -1.77 -13.41 0.75
N VAL A 54 -1.55 -14.70 0.52
CA VAL A 54 -1.77 -15.76 1.53
C VAL A 54 -0.91 -15.50 2.77
N THR A 55 0.35 -15.08 2.58
CA THR A 55 1.25 -14.72 3.67
C THR A 55 0.72 -13.53 4.47
N ILE A 56 0.18 -12.50 3.80
CA ILE A 56 -0.44 -11.34 4.45
C ILE A 56 -1.62 -11.79 5.34
N LYS A 57 -2.51 -12.63 4.83
CA LYS A 57 -3.66 -13.17 5.58
C LYS A 57 -3.23 -14.01 6.78
N ALA A 58 -2.20 -14.84 6.63
CA ALA A 58 -1.67 -15.63 7.75
C ALA A 58 -1.05 -14.76 8.86
N ILE A 59 -0.43 -13.62 8.51
CA ILE A 59 0.11 -12.68 9.50
C ILE A 59 -1.03 -11.93 10.19
N GLU A 60 -2.05 -11.48 9.44
CA GLU A 60 -3.25 -10.85 9.99
C GLU A 60 -3.90 -11.75 11.05
N GLU A 61 -4.18 -13.00 10.70
CA GLU A 61 -4.82 -13.98 11.59
C GLU A 61 -4.02 -14.16 12.88
N LYS A 62 -2.70 -14.28 12.78
CA LYS A 62 -1.81 -14.38 13.95
C LYS A 62 -1.88 -13.14 14.83
N LEU A 63 -1.90 -11.94 14.25
CA LEU A 63 -1.96 -10.69 15.01
C LEU A 63 -3.31 -10.49 15.70
N ILE A 64 -4.40 -10.79 15.00
CA ILE A 64 -5.76 -10.75 15.56
C ILE A 64 -5.87 -11.74 16.73
N THR A 65 -5.45 -12.99 16.51
CA THR A 65 -5.49 -14.04 17.54
C THR A 65 -4.69 -13.64 18.77
N PHE A 66 -3.48 -13.12 18.56
CA PHE A 66 -2.63 -12.62 19.64
C PHE A 66 -3.30 -11.45 20.39
N GLY A 67 -3.95 -10.52 19.69
CA GLY A 67 -4.68 -9.42 20.30
C GLY A 67 -5.89 -9.86 21.12
N LEU A 68 -6.66 -10.82 20.63
CA LEU A 68 -7.77 -11.41 21.37
C LEU A 68 -7.29 -12.11 22.66
N HIS A 69 -6.16 -12.82 22.60
CA HIS A 69 -5.57 -13.45 23.78
C HIS A 69 -5.11 -12.43 24.84
N ILE A 70 -4.54 -11.29 24.43
CA ILE A 70 -4.19 -10.22 25.37
C ILE A 70 -5.46 -9.60 25.94
N LYS A 71 -6.40 -9.20 25.09
CA LYS A 71 -7.67 -8.57 25.47
C LYS A 71 -8.42 -9.39 26.52
N ALA A 72 -8.46 -10.72 26.37
CA ALA A 72 -9.09 -11.64 27.32
C ALA A 72 -8.46 -11.65 28.73
N LYS A 73 -7.21 -11.18 28.87
CA LYS A 73 -6.46 -11.11 30.13
C LYS A 73 -6.30 -9.68 30.65
N THR A 74 -6.82 -8.69 29.92
CA THR A 74 -6.68 -7.28 30.24
C THR A 74 -7.90 -6.78 31.01
N LEU A 75 -7.68 -6.09 32.13
CA LEU A 75 -8.73 -5.46 32.94
C LEU A 75 -8.86 -3.94 32.69
N SER A 76 -7.89 -3.34 32.01
CA SER A 76 -7.88 -1.91 31.70
C SER A 76 -8.66 -1.61 30.42
N VAL A 77 -9.66 -0.72 30.53
CA VAL A 77 -10.45 -0.25 29.38
C VAL A 77 -9.57 0.47 28.35
N ASP A 78 -8.61 1.28 28.81
CA ASP A 78 -7.70 2.02 27.93
C ASP A 78 -6.80 1.09 27.10
N GLU A 79 -6.35 -0.02 27.69
CA GLU A 79 -5.53 -1.01 26.99
C GLU A 79 -6.37 -1.79 25.97
N ILE A 80 -7.61 -2.12 26.31
CA ILE A 80 -8.56 -2.75 25.40
C ILE A 80 -8.82 -1.85 24.19
N GLN A 81 -9.07 -0.56 24.40
CA GLN A 81 -9.29 0.39 23.31
C GLN A 81 -8.07 0.49 22.37
N LYS A 82 -6.85 0.46 22.92
CA LYS A 82 -5.62 0.44 22.09
C LYS A 82 -5.50 -0.83 21.25
N ILE A 83 -5.88 -1.99 21.80
CA ILE A 83 -5.90 -3.26 21.06
C ILE A 83 -6.93 -3.20 19.93
N ASP A 84 -8.13 -2.67 20.21
CA ASP A 84 -9.20 -2.55 19.22
C ASP A 84 -8.82 -1.57 18.09
N ALA A 85 -8.18 -0.45 18.42
CA ALA A 85 -7.65 0.48 17.42
C ALA A 85 -6.59 -0.18 16.52
N LEU A 86 -5.71 -1.00 17.10
CA LEU A 86 -4.72 -1.74 16.33
C LEU A 86 -5.37 -2.81 15.42
N TYR A 87 -6.40 -3.51 15.92
CA TYR A 87 -7.19 -4.46 15.14
C TYR A 87 -7.80 -3.78 13.92
N MET A 88 -8.50 -2.65 14.13
CA MET A 88 -9.10 -1.88 13.03
C MET A 88 -8.05 -1.45 12.00
N THR A 89 -6.89 -0.99 12.47
CA THR A 89 -5.78 -0.60 11.59
C THR A 89 -5.31 -1.78 10.74
N ILE A 90 -5.05 -2.93 11.38
CA ILE A 90 -4.61 -4.16 10.68
C ILE A 90 -5.64 -4.59 9.63
N SER A 91 -6.92 -4.67 9.99
CA SER A 91 -7.97 -5.11 9.07
C SER A 91 -8.19 -4.13 7.90
N ASN A 92 -8.09 -2.82 8.14
CA ASN A 92 -8.18 -1.82 7.08
C ASN A 92 -7.01 -1.95 6.09
N GLU A 93 -5.79 -2.12 6.60
CA GLU A 93 -4.60 -2.29 5.78
C GLU A 93 -4.68 -3.59 4.95
N VAL A 94 -5.11 -4.70 5.54
CA VAL A 94 -5.27 -5.97 4.81
C VAL A 94 -6.39 -5.87 3.77
N SER A 95 -7.45 -5.11 4.06
CA SER A 95 -8.50 -4.81 3.08
C SER A 95 -7.94 -4.07 1.87
N SER A 96 -6.95 -3.19 2.04
CA SER A 96 -6.27 -2.55 0.90
C SER A 96 -5.59 -3.57 -0.01
N ALA A 97 -4.88 -4.56 0.57
CA ALA A 97 -4.27 -5.65 -0.20
C ALA A 97 -5.34 -6.47 -0.94
N LYS A 98 -6.48 -6.73 -0.30
CA LYS A 98 -7.61 -7.41 -0.94
C LYS A 98 -8.15 -6.63 -2.14
N TYR A 99 -8.38 -5.32 -1.99
CA TYR A 99 -8.86 -4.49 -3.09
C TYR A 99 -7.89 -4.53 -4.28
N ILE A 100 -6.59 -4.42 -4.02
CA ILE A 100 -5.58 -4.51 -5.08
C ILE A 100 -5.57 -5.90 -5.73
N LYS A 101 -5.69 -6.98 -4.94
CA LYS A 101 -5.85 -8.33 -5.47
C LYS A 101 -7.05 -8.44 -6.41
N ASP A 102 -8.20 -7.91 -5.98
CA ASP A 102 -9.46 -8.04 -6.71
C ASP A 102 -9.44 -7.26 -8.05
N VAL A 103 -8.62 -6.21 -8.17
CA VAL A 103 -8.43 -5.45 -9.43
C VAL A 103 -7.21 -5.88 -10.25
N ARG A 104 -6.49 -6.93 -9.85
CA ARG A 104 -5.26 -7.38 -10.53
C ARG A 104 -5.47 -7.62 -12.02
N LEU A 105 -6.57 -8.28 -12.40
CA LEU A 105 -6.88 -8.53 -13.81
C LEU A 105 -7.07 -7.23 -14.60
N ASN A 106 -7.69 -6.22 -13.98
CA ASN A 106 -7.84 -4.90 -14.60
C ASN A 106 -6.47 -4.23 -14.81
N VAL A 107 -5.55 -4.42 -13.87
CA VAL A 107 -4.17 -3.91 -13.98
C VAL A 107 -3.44 -4.59 -15.14
N GLN A 108 -3.54 -5.91 -15.26
CA GLN A 108 -2.98 -6.67 -16.39
C GLN A 108 -3.55 -6.18 -17.73
N ASN A 109 -4.86 -6.00 -17.81
CA ASN A 109 -5.51 -5.47 -19.02
C ASN A 109 -5.04 -4.05 -19.39
N LEU A 110 -4.65 -3.23 -18.40
CA LEU A 110 -4.09 -1.90 -18.64
C LEU A 110 -2.64 -1.98 -19.14
N GLN A 111 -1.86 -2.93 -18.59
CA GLN A 111 -0.48 -3.19 -19.00
C GLN A 111 -0.40 -3.70 -20.44
N ASP A 112 -1.29 -4.63 -20.79
CA ASP A 112 -1.34 -5.26 -22.12
C ASP A 112 -2.13 -4.42 -23.13
N SER A 113 -2.58 -3.22 -22.76
CA SER A 113 -3.37 -2.37 -23.63
C SER A 113 -2.51 -1.83 -24.77
N GLU A 114 -2.95 -2.03 -26.01
CA GLU A 114 -2.35 -1.38 -27.19
C GLU A 114 -2.76 0.10 -27.33
N ASN A 115 -3.67 0.58 -26.48
CA ASN A 115 -4.16 1.95 -26.53
C ASN A 115 -3.18 2.89 -25.82
N SER A 116 -2.55 3.79 -26.59
CA SER A 116 -1.57 4.75 -26.07
C SER A 116 -2.10 5.63 -24.94
N PHE A 117 -3.37 6.05 -24.99
CA PHE A 117 -3.98 6.80 -23.89
C PHE A 117 -4.05 5.98 -22.60
N MET A 118 -4.37 4.68 -22.71
CA MET A 118 -4.44 3.80 -21.54
C MET A 118 -3.05 3.52 -20.95
N ILE A 119 -2.04 3.33 -21.82
CA ILE A 119 -0.64 3.20 -21.42
C ILE A 119 -0.16 4.43 -20.66
N ASP A 120 -0.43 5.64 -21.18
CA ASP A 120 -0.04 6.90 -20.55
C ASP A 120 -0.70 7.05 -19.17
N ARG A 121 -2.00 6.73 -19.07
CA ARG A 121 -2.73 6.78 -17.80
C ARG A 121 -2.21 5.78 -16.79
N TYR A 122 -1.86 4.58 -17.24
CA TYR A 122 -1.27 3.56 -16.40
C TYR A 122 0.10 4.00 -15.86
N ALA A 123 0.94 4.61 -16.71
CA ALA A 123 2.23 5.16 -16.31
C ALA A 123 2.08 6.31 -15.28
N ASP A 124 1.14 7.23 -15.50
CA ASP A 124 0.84 8.32 -14.56
C ASP A 124 0.37 7.78 -13.20
N PHE A 125 -0.49 6.76 -13.19
CA PHE A 125 -0.92 6.12 -11.95
C PHE A 125 0.26 5.51 -11.19
N ARG A 126 1.14 4.77 -11.89
CA ARG A 126 2.35 4.18 -11.26
C ARG A 126 3.25 5.25 -10.65
N LYS A 127 3.46 6.40 -11.32
CA LYS A 127 4.22 7.54 -10.76
C LYS A 127 3.68 8.00 -9.41
N VAL A 128 2.36 8.10 -9.33
CA VAL A 128 1.66 8.58 -8.13
C VAL A 128 1.77 7.55 -7.02
N LEU A 129 1.54 6.28 -7.35
CA LEU A 129 1.63 5.16 -6.40
C LEU A 129 3.03 5.08 -5.77
N VAL A 130 4.07 5.18 -6.60
CA VAL A 130 5.47 5.23 -6.18
C VAL A 130 5.73 6.39 -5.22
N ASN A 131 5.30 7.61 -5.58
CA ASN A 131 5.47 8.79 -4.74
C ASN A 131 4.73 8.67 -3.40
N LEU A 132 3.52 8.12 -3.43
CA LEU A 132 2.73 7.85 -2.24
C LEU A 132 3.48 6.92 -1.29
N TYR A 133 3.88 5.74 -1.77
CA TYR A 133 4.57 4.76 -0.93
C TYR A 133 5.91 5.25 -0.39
N LYS A 134 6.65 6.04 -1.18
CA LYS A 134 7.90 6.68 -0.72
C LYS A 134 7.67 7.68 0.42
N ARG A 135 6.59 8.46 0.36
CA ARG A 135 6.27 9.41 1.44
C ARG A 135 5.78 8.67 2.68
N ILE A 136 4.94 7.66 2.53
CA ILE A 136 4.49 6.85 3.66
C ILE A 136 5.66 6.06 4.29
N SER A 137 6.62 5.56 3.51
CA SER A 137 7.77 4.84 4.08
C SER A 137 8.63 5.72 4.98
N ARG A 138 8.88 6.98 4.60
CA ARG A 138 9.57 7.98 5.45
C ARG A 138 8.85 8.21 6.77
N VAL A 139 7.52 8.27 6.72
CA VAL A 139 6.65 8.39 7.89
C VAL A 139 6.77 7.15 8.79
N ILE A 140 6.68 5.95 8.22
CA ILE A 140 6.75 4.68 8.97
C ILE A 140 8.14 4.46 9.58
N ASP A 141 9.20 4.90 8.91
CA ASP A 141 10.60 4.75 9.36
C ASP A 141 11.03 5.82 10.38
N GLY A 142 10.10 6.68 10.85
CA GLY A 142 10.36 7.65 11.92
C GLY A 142 11.26 8.80 11.50
N GLN A 143 11.36 9.09 10.20
CA GLN A 143 12.21 10.17 9.70
C GLN A 143 11.57 11.56 9.85
N ASN A 144 10.35 11.69 10.40
CA ASN A 144 9.61 12.97 10.38
C ASN A 144 8.62 13.20 11.56
N ASP A 145 8.97 12.81 12.80
CA ASP A 145 8.04 12.75 13.96
C ASP A 145 7.16 13.99 14.21
N ALA A 146 7.62 15.21 13.93
CA ALA A 146 6.84 16.45 14.16
C ALA A 146 5.97 16.89 12.97
N GLY A 147 6.14 16.29 11.79
CA GLY A 147 5.47 16.69 10.53
C GLY A 147 4.65 15.60 9.84
N ILE A 148 4.72 14.35 10.33
CA ILE A 148 4.05 13.18 9.76
C ILE A 148 2.56 13.42 9.49
N PHE A 149 1.82 13.97 10.45
CA PHE A 149 0.38 14.16 10.30
C PHE A 149 0.07 15.15 9.18
N THR A 150 0.78 16.28 9.15
CA THR A 150 0.65 17.29 8.08
C THR A 150 1.02 16.70 6.73
N GLU A 151 2.08 15.90 6.67
CA GLU A 151 2.51 15.23 5.44
C GLU A 151 1.45 14.24 4.93
N ILE A 152 0.86 13.41 5.83
CA ILE A 152 -0.24 12.50 5.48
C ILE A 152 -1.47 13.27 4.99
N VAL A 153 -1.87 14.34 5.67
CA VAL A 153 -3.02 15.16 5.26
C VAL A 153 -2.80 15.77 3.88
N GLN A 154 -1.59 16.25 3.61
CA GLN A 154 -1.21 16.80 2.32
C GLN A 154 -1.24 15.73 1.22
N ILE A 155 -0.71 14.52 1.48
CA ILE A 155 -0.79 13.37 0.58
C ILE A 155 -2.26 13.09 0.21
N VAL A 156 -3.13 12.98 1.21
CA VAL A 156 -4.55 12.65 0.99
C VAL A 156 -5.25 13.72 0.16
N LYS A 157 -4.92 15.00 0.38
CA LYS A 157 -5.46 16.11 -0.40
C LYS A 157 -5.04 16.02 -1.87
N GLU A 158 -3.76 15.79 -2.14
CA GLU A 158 -3.22 15.68 -3.50
C GLU A 158 -3.85 14.51 -4.26
N ILE A 159 -4.01 13.35 -3.63
CA ILE A 159 -4.69 12.19 -4.24
C ILE A 159 -6.13 12.56 -4.64
N LYS A 160 -6.88 13.24 -3.76
CA LYS A 160 -8.26 13.66 -4.06
C LYS A 160 -8.33 14.67 -5.20
N ASP A 161 -7.40 15.60 -5.26
CA ASP A 161 -7.38 16.62 -6.30
C ASP A 161 -7.01 16.01 -7.66
N MET A 162 -6.08 15.06 -7.68
CA MET A 162 -5.77 14.30 -8.88
C MET A 162 -6.95 13.42 -9.35
N ASP A 163 -7.64 12.75 -8.44
CA ASP A 163 -8.80 11.92 -8.76
C ASP A 163 -9.90 12.77 -9.42
N LYS A 164 -10.17 13.97 -8.90
CA LYS A 164 -11.08 14.93 -9.55
C LYS A 164 -10.61 15.33 -10.95
N GLN A 165 -9.32 15.61 -11.12
CA GLN A 165 -8.77 15.95 -12.44
C GLN A 165 -8.92 14.79 -13.41
N PHE A 166 -8.64 13.55 -12.97
CA PHE A 166 -8.82 12.35 -13.76
C PHE A 166 -10.28 12.18 -14.21
N LEU A 167 -11.24 12.23 -13.29
CA LEU A 167 -12.66 12.13 -13.62
C LEU A 167 -13.13 13.23 -14.59
N SER A 168 -12.62 14.45 -14.44
CA SER A 168 -12.91 15.56 -15.36
C SER A 168 -12.34 15.34 -16.77
N SER A 169 -11.22 14.61 -16.88
CA SER A 169 -10.59 14.29 -18.17
C SER A 169 -11.32 13.20 -18.95
N LEU A 170 -12.08 12.33 -18.27
CA LEU A 170 -12.92 11.30 -18.89
C LEU A 170 -14.27 11.84 -19.40
N SER A 171 -14.63 13.08 -19.03
CA SER A 171 -15.91 13.71 -19.36
C SER A 171 -15.83 14.61 -20.61
N LYS A 172 -14.72 14.55 -21.37
CA LYS A 172 -14.47 15.27 -22.62
C LYS A 172 -14.31 14.30 -23.77
#